data_AF-A0A1E7I708-F1
#
_entry.id   AF-A0A1E7I708-F1
#
_cell.length_a   1.000
_cell.length_b   1.000
_cell.length_c   1.000
_cell.angle_alpha   90.00
_cell.angle_beta   90.00
_cell.angle_gamma   90.00
#
_symmetry.space_group_name_H-M   'P 1'
#
loop_
_entity.id
_entity.type
_entity.pdbx_description
1 polymer ?
#
loop_
_entity_poly.entity_id
_entity_poly.type
_entity_poly.pdbx_seq_one_letter_code
_entity_poly.pdbx_strand_id
1 'polypeptide(L)'
;MYTDIVMDHFKNPRNMGRIDDAQMLIQVGDPGCGDSLLIFMKIEDDVLVDIKYKIYGCAAAIATSSLGSEMAKGKTLDELLEFKAEDVSKALGGLPDEKEHCSNLIASALHAGIIEYRVNRNDPDKEPLAERQVSPLLDHQLIDS
;
A
#
# COMPACT_ATOMS: atom_id res chain seq x y z
N MET A 1 14.91 16.01 9.53
CA MET A 1 13.73 16.47 10.30
C MET A 1 12.50 16.16 9.45
N TYR A 2 11.40 15.69 10.03
CA TYR A 2 10.18 15.44 9.27
C TYR A 2 9.45 16.74 8.94
N THR A 3 8.82 16.78 7.77
CA THR A 3 8.00 17.91 7.34
C THR A 3 6.65 17.92 8.04
N ASP A 4 5.94 19.04 7.97
CA ASP A 4 4.56 19.13 8.49
C ASP A 4 3.62 18.15 7.78
N ILE A 5 3.87 17.89 6.49
CA ILE A 5 3.09 16.94 5.68
C ILE A 5 3.31 15.52 6.22
N VAL A 6 4.56 15.12 6.46
CA VAL A 6 4.86 13.80 7.07
C VAL A 6 4.17 13.67 8.41
N MET A 7 4.24 14.71 9.25
CA MET A 7 3.62 14.67 10.58
C MET A 7 2.10 14.60 10.51
N ASP A 8 1.46 15.25 9.54
CA ASP A 8 0.02 15.17 9.35
C ASP A 8 -0.43 13.78 8.89
N HIS A 9 0.24 13.20 7.89
CA HIS A 9 -0.07 11.84 7.42
C HIS A 9 0.26 10.76 8.46
N PHE A 10 1.22 11.01 9.34
CA PHE A 10 1.49 10.13 10.47
C PHE A 10 0.41 10.23 11.56
N LYS A 11 -0.04 11.43 11.92
CA LYS A 11 -1.03 11.64 13.00
C LYS A 11 -2.46 11.35 12.55
N ASN A 12 -2.76 11.64 11.29
CA ASN A 12 -4.08 11.50 10.68
C ASN A 12 -3.96 10.65 9.39
N PRO A 13 -3.61 9.37 9.48
CA PRO A 13 -3.41 8.55 8.29
C PRO A 13 -4.72 8.38 7.50
N ARG A 14 -4.63 8.56 6.19
CA ARG A 14 -5.75 8.38 5.26
C ARG A 14 -5.79 6.94 4.79
N ASN A 15 -7.00 6.47 4.48
CA ASN A 15 -7.26 5.14 3.92
C ASN A 15 -6.77 3.96 4.77
N MET A 16 -6.52 4.14 6.07
CA MET A 16 -6.35 3.01 6.97
C MET A 16 -7.63 2.16 7.06
N GLY A 17 -7.45 0.86 7.23
CA GLY A 17 -8.50 -0.13 7.43
C GLY A 17 -8.48 -1.24 6.38
N ARG A 18 -9.65 -1.84 6.14
CA ARG A 18 -9.84 -2.94 5.21
C ARG A 18 -11.02 -2.69 4.28
N ILE A 19 -11.03 -3.37 3.14
CA ILE A 19 -12.18 -3.47 2.23
C ILE A 19 -12.66 -4.92 2.31
N ASP A 20 -13.88 -5.15 2.78
CA ASP A 20 -14.40 -6.51 3.01
C ASP A 20 -14.57 -7.29 1.69
N ASP A 21 -14.86 -6.59 0.59
CA ASP A 21 -15.03 -7.13 -0.77
C ASP A 21 -13.83 -6.79 -1.68
N ALA A 22 -12.62 -6.66 -1.11
CA ALA A 22 -11.42 -6.41 -1.89
C ALA A 22 -11.18 -7.51 -2.94
N GLN A 23 -10.88 -7.11 -4.17
CA GLN A 23 -10.49 -8.07 -5.22
C GLN A 23 -9.05 -8.51 -5.06
N MET A 24 -8.20 -7.66 -4.48
CA MET A 24 -6.78 -7.93 -4.28
C MET A 24 -6.38 -7.64 -2.85
N LEU A 25 -5.55 -8.53 -2.30
CA LEU A 25 -4.93 -8.39 -1.01
C LEU A 25 -3.43 -8.66 -1.15
N ILE A 26 -2.62 -7.63 -0.93
CA ILE A 26 -1.17 -7.71 -1.18
C ILE A 26 -0.43 -7.33 0.07
N GLN A 27 0.45 -8.23 0.52
CA GLN A 27 1.35 -7.98 1.61
C GLN A 27 2.78 -7.83 1.08
N VAL A 28 3.43 -6.76 1.51
CA VAL A 28 4.87 -6.56 1.34
C VAL A 28 5.51 -6.26 2.69
N GLY A 29 6.80 -6.48 2.79
CA GLY A 29 7.56 -6.09 3.96
C GLY A 29 9.04 -5.94 3.63
N ASP A 30 9.72 -5.17 4.45
CA ASP A 30 11.17 -4.98 4.37
C ASP A 30 11.83 -5.72 5.55
N PRO A 31 12.52 -6.85 5.31
CA PRO A 31 13.18 -7.62 6.36
C PRO A 31 14.34 -6.87 7.03
N GLY A 32 14.86 -5.80 6.42
CA GLY A 32 15.94 -4.98 6.97
C GLY A 32 15.49 -4.04 8.09
N CYS A 33 14.26 -3.53 8.04
CA CYS A 33 13.72 -2.59 9.03
C CYS A 33 12.50 -3.12 9.81
N GLY A 34 11.88 -4.21 9.35
CA GLY A 34 10.74 -4.85 9.99
C GLY A 34 9.39 -4.21 9.66
N ASP A 35 9.35 -3.25 8.73
CA ASP A 35 8.10 -2.65 8.26
C ASP A 35 7.32 -3.67 7.41
N SER A 36 6.00 -3.78 7.63
CA SER A 36 5.08 -4.60 6.84
C SER A 36 3.83 -3.82 6.48
N LEU A 37 3.47 -3.85 5.21
CA LEU A 37 2.32 -3.17 4.63
C LEU A 37 1.40 -4.20 3.98
N LEU A 38 0.12 -4.15 4.34
CA LEU A 38 -0.97 -4.91 3.73
C LEU A 38 -1.91 -3.93 3.04
N ILE A 39 -2.09 -4.05 1.73
CA ILE A 39 -3.04 -3.24 0.97
C ILE A 39 -4.23 -4.07 0.48
N PHE A 40 -5.40 -3.45 0.52
CA PHE A 40 -6.66 -3.93 -0.03
C PHE A 40 -6.98 -3.07 -1.25
N MET A 41 -7.20 -3.67 -2.41
CA MET A 41 -7.54 -2.92 -3.62
C MET A 41 -8.86 -3.39 -4.23
N LYS A 42 -9.63 -2.42 -4.69
CA LYS A 42 -10.82 -2.59 -5.51
C LYS A 42 -10.58 -1.95 -6.87
N ILE A 43 -10.73 -2.72 -7.93
CA ILE A 43 -10.40 -2.38 -9.31
C ILE A 43 -11.64 -2.58 -10.18
N GLU A 44 -12.05 -1.52 -10.86
CA GLU A 44 -13.16 -1.52 -11.82
C GLU A 44 -12.66 -0.91 -13.12
N ASP A 45 -12.93 -1.57 -14.25
CA ASP A 45 -12.54 -1.10 -15.59
C ASP A 45 -11.07 -0.63 -15.72
N ASP A 46 -10.15 -1.40 -15.12
CA ASP A 46 -8.72 -1.10 -15.04
C ASP A 46 -8.36 0.22 -14.33
N VAL A 47 -9.22 0.65 -13.40
CA VAL A 47 -9.01 1.80 -12.50
C VAL A 47 -9.06 1.34 -11.04
N LEU A 48 -8.12 1.83 -10.22
CA LEU A 48 -8.12 1.60 -8.78
C LEU A 48 -9.17 2.49 -8.10
N VAL A 49 -10.40 1.99 -7.94
CA VAL A 49 -11.52 2.77 -7.40
C VAL A 49 -11.47 2.93 -5.89
N ASP A 50 -10.93 1.94 -5.18
CA ASP A 50 -10.68 2.06 -3.74
C ASP A 50 -9.40 1.33 -3.33
N ILE A 51 -8.73 1.90 -2.33
CA ILE A 51 -7.56 1.33 -1.69
C ILE A 51 -7.65 1.63 -0.20
N LYS A 52 -7.40 0.59 0.60
CA LYS A 52 -7.17 0.72 2.04
C LYS A 52 -5.93 -0.05 2.43
N TYR A 53 -5.38 0.24 3.60
CA TYR A 53 -4.23 -0.50 4.09
C TYR A 53 -4.22 -0.70 5.60
N LYS A 54 -3.45 -1.70 6.00
CA LYS A 54 -2.94 -1.87 7.36
C LYS A 54 -1.42 -1.89 7.31
N ILE A 55 -0.78 -1.30 8.29
CA ILE A 55 0.68 -1.22 8.33
C ILE A 55 1.19 -1.43 9.76
N TYR A 56 2.29 -2.16 9.86
CA TYR A 56 3.16 -2.14 11.02
C TYR A 56 4.48 -1.53 10.57
N GLY A 57 4.85 -0.37 11.10
CA GLY A 57 6.09 0.27 10.71
C GLY A 57 6.32 1.61 11.37
N CYS A 58 7.45 2.23 11.03
CA CYS A 58 7.83 3.53 11.59
C CYS A 58 6.94 4.69 11.08
N ALA A 59 7.07 5.87 11.69
CA ALA A 59 6.28 7.06 11.32
C ALA A 59 6.40 7.42 9.84
N ALA A 60 7.59 7.23 9.23
CA ALA A 60 7.79 7.46 7.81
C ALA A 60 7.00 6.45 6.96
N ALA A 61 6.99 5.17 7.34
CA ALA A 61 6.24 4.14 6.63
C ALA A 61 4.72 4.36 6.68
N ILE A 62 4.20 4.81 7.83
CA ILE A 62 2.80 5.20 7.97
C ILE A 62 2.48 6.39 7.07
N ALA A 63 3.32 7.43 7.10
CA ALA A 63 3.09 8.64 6.30
C ALA A 63 3.18 8.38 4.79
N THR A 64 4.17 7.60 4.33
CA THR A 64 4.32 7.23 2.91
C THR A 64 3.18 6.38 2.42
N SER A 65 2.70 5.42 3.23
CA SER A 65 1.57 4.58 2.87
C SER A 65 0.27 5.37 2.84
N SER A 66 0.08 6.30 3.78
CA SER A 66 -1.07 7.22 3.77
C SER A 66 -1.09 8.05 2.50
N LEU A 67 -0.05 8.84 2.22
CA LEU A 67 -0.05 9.73 1.06
C LEU A 67 -0.06 8.92 -0.25
N GLY A 68 0.73 7.85 -0.32
CA GLY A 68 0.78 6.99 -1.50
C GLY A 68 -0.58 6.37 -1.83
N SER A 69 -1.37 5.98 -0.83
CA SER A 69 -2.73 5.47 -1.05
C SER A 69 -3.70 6.52 -1.59
N GLU A 70 -3.60 7.78 -1.15
CA GLU A 70 -4.39 8.88 -1.71
C GLU A 70 -3.97 9.20 -3.14
N MET A 71 -2.66 9.22 -3.41
CA MET A 71 -2.13 9.47 -4.75
C MET A 71 -2.49 8.34 -5.73
N ALA A 72 -2.60 7.11 -5.25
CA ALA A 72 -2.89 5.94 -6.08
C ALA A 72 -4.38 5.85 -6.47
N LYS A 73 -5.28 6.25 -5.56
CA LYS A 73 -6.72 6.13 -5.78
C LYS A 73 -7.18 6.91 -7.02
N GLY A 74 -7.99 6.26 -7.85
CA GLY A 74 -8.55 6.82 -9.07
C GLY A 74 -7.63 6.75 -10.29
N LYS A 75 -6.39 6.26 -10.14
CA LYS A 75 -5.48 6.03 -11.26
C LYS A 75 -5.79 4.73 -11.99
N THR A 76 -5.47 4.71 -13.28
CA THR A 76 -5.47 3.50 -14.09
C THR A 76 -4.35 2.54 -13.67
N LEU A 77 -4.50 1.26 -13.98
CA LEU A 77 -3.46 0.26 -13.67
C LEU A 77 -2.13 0.56 -14.40
N ASP A 78 -2.17 1.14 -15.60
CA ASP A 78 -0.95 1.53 -16.32
C ASP A 78 -0.24 2.70 -15.64
N GLU A 79 -0.98 3.75 -15.22
CA GLU A 79 -0.40 4.85 -14.44
C GLU A 79 0.19 4.37 -13.12
N LEU A 80 -0.44 3.37 -12.49
CA LEU A 80 0.05 2.80 -11.25
C LEU A 80 1.30 1.92 -11.43
N LEU A 81 1.57 1.39 -12.63
CA LEU A 81 2.84 0.70 -12.93
C LEU A 81 4.00 1.68 -13.13
N GLU A 82 3.70 2.94 -13.43
CA GLU A 82 4.69 4.01 -13.49
C GLU A 82 4.86 4.73 -12.16
N PHE A 83 4.10 4.33 -11.12
CA PHE A 83 4.09 4.97 -9.81
C PHE A 83 5.40 4.74 -9.05
N LYS A 84 6.10 5.82 -8.71
CA LYS A 84 7.43 5.72 -8.10
C LYS A 84 7.43 6.13 -6.63
N ALA A 85 8.27 5.46 -5.86
CA ALA A 85 8.49 5.79 -4.45
C ALA A 85 8.97 7.24 -4.28
N GLU A 86 9.82 7.71 -5.20
CA GLU A 86 10.35 9.07 -5.20
C GLU A 86 9.25 10.13 -5.36
N ASP A 87 8.14 9.82 -6.05
CA ASP A 87 7.03 10.75 -6.20
C ASP A 87 6.29 10.94 -4.88
N VAL A 88 6.17 9.87 -4.08
CA VAL A 88 5.61 9.94 -2.72
C VAL A 88 6.54 10.71 -1.79
N SER A 89 7.84 10.42 -1.81
CA SER A 89 8.82 11.13 -0.98
C SER A 89 8.84 12.63 -1.30
N LYS A 90 8.82 13.01 -2.59
CA LYS A 90 8.72 14.41 -3.01
C LYS A 90 7.42 15.06 -2.57
N ALA A 91 6.29 14.37 -2.69
CA ALA A 91 4.99 14.90 -2.27
C ALA A 91 4.90 15.10 -0.74
N LEU A 92 5.64 14.32 0.05
CA LEU A 92 5.83 14.55 1.48
C LEU A 92 6.76 15.74 1.80
N GLY A 93 7.36 16.38 0.80
CA GLY A 93 8.38 17.42 0.99
C GLY A 93 9.77 16.86 1.30
N GLY A 94 10.00 15.59 1.00
CA GLY A 94 11.22 14.85 1.26
C GLY A 94 11.20 14.07 2.58
N LEU A 95 12.02 13.02 2.65
CA LEU A 95 12.28 12.26 3.87
C LEU A 95 13.77 12.41 4.27
N PRO A 96 14.12 12.15 5.54
CA PRO A 96 15.53 11.96 5.89
C PRO A 96 16.13 10.80 5.08
N ASP A 97 17.38 10.91 4.64
CA ASP A 97 18.06 9.92 3.77
C ASP A 97 17.92 8.48 4.27
N GLU A 98 18.02 8.26 5.59
CA GLU A 98 17.88 6.94 6.23
C GLU A 98 16.47 6.32 6.10
N LYS A 99 15.47 7.11 5.71
CA LYS A 99 14.03 6.75 5.66
C LYS A 99 13.44 6.80 4.25
N GLU A 100 14.22 7.12 3.23
CA GLU A 100 13.77 7.10 1.82
C GLU A 100 13.28 5.70 1.40
N HIS A 101 13.82 4.63 1.99
CA HIS A 101 13.36 3.26 1.72
C HIS A 101 11.89 3.03 2.12
N CYS A 102 11.34 3.80 3.07
CA CYS A 102 9.95 3.64 3.52
C CYS A 102 8.93 3.99 2.42
N SER A 103 9.29 4.81 1.42
CA SER A 103 8.41 5.04 0.27
C SER A 103 8.36 3.86 -0.71
N ASN A 104 9.34 2.94 -0.65
CA ASN A 104 9.37 1.77 -1.52
C ASN A 104 8.25 0.78 -1.19
N LEU A 105 7.79 0.71 0.06
CA LEU A 105 6.76 -0.25 0.47
C LEU A 105 5.47 -0.04 -0.33
N ILE A 106 4.93 1.19 -0.37
CA ILE A 106 3.66 1.45 -1.05
C ILE A 106 3.75 1.25 -2.56
N ALA A 107 4.83 1.72 -3.20
CA ALA A 107 5.05 1.51 -4.64
C ALA A 107 5.18 0.01 -4.97
N SER A 108 5.93 -0.73 -4.15
CA SER A 108 6.12 -2.17 -4.34
C SER A 108 4.81 -2.95 -4.16
N ALA A 109 4.00 -2.57 -3.16
CA ALA A 109 2.69 -3.17 -2.94
C ALA A 109 1.74 -2.94 -4.13
N LEU A 110 1.70 -1.70 -4.64
CA LEU A 110 0.89 -1.35 -5.83
C LEU A 110 1.33 -2.15 -7.06
N HIS A 111 2.63 -2.17 -7.36
CA HIS A 111 3.16 -2.92 -8.51
C HIS A 111 2.87 -4.41 -8.40
N ALA A 112 3.13 -5.02 -7.25
CA ALA A 112 2.83 -6.43 -7.01
C ALA A 112 1.35 -6.73 -7.20
N GLY A 113 0.48 -5.85 -6.69
CA GLY A 113 -0.97 -5.96 -6.85
C GLY A 113 -1.45 -5.89 -8.28
N ILE A 114 -0.92 -4.97 -9.08
CA ILE A 114 -1.30 -4.83 -10.49
C ILE A 114 -0.83 -6.02 -11.30
N ILE A 115 0.41 -6.47 -11.07
CA ILE A 115 0.97 -7.65 -11.75
C ILE A 115 0.11 -8.87 -11.41
N GLU A 116 -0.20 -9.08 -10.14
CA GLU A 116 -1.02 -10.21 -9.71
C GLU A 116 -2.45 -10.14 -10.27
N TYR A 117 -3.07 -8.95 -10.27
CA TYR A 117 -4.39 -8.73 -10.88
C TYR A 117 -4.39 -9.09 -12.37
N ARG A 118 -3.38 -8.63 -13.12
CA ARG A 118 -3.26 -8.91 -14.57
C ARG A 118 -3.02 -10.37 -14.87
N VAL A 119 -2.22 -11.07 -14.06
CA VAL A 119 -1.97 -12.50 -14.21
C VAL A 119 -3.26 -13.29 -13.93
N ASN A 120 -3.98 -12.96 -12.86
CA ASN A 120 -5.18 -13.70 -12.46
C ASN A 120 -6.39 -13.38 -13.34
N ARG A 121 -6.48 -12.19 -13.94
CA ARG A 121 -7.54 -11.85 -14.92
C ARG A 121 -7.58 -12.81 -16.11
N ASN A 122 -6.45 -13.43 -16.45
CA ASN A 122 -6.31 -14.34 -17.58
C ASN A 122 -6.34 -15.82 -17.17
N ASP A 123 -6.64 -16.15 -15.92
CA ASP A 123 -6.60 -17.51 -15.37
C ASP A 123 -7.97 -17.90 -14.75
N PRO A 124 -8.85 -18.59 -15.50
CA PRO A 124 -10.21 -18.92 -15.06
C PRO A 124 -10.27 -19.97 -13.94
N ASP A 125 -9.16 -20.64 -13.63
CA ASP A 125 -9.12 -21.79 -12.70
C ASP A 125 -8.61 -21.42 -11.28
N LYS A 126 -8.31 -20.15 -11.00
CA LYS A 126 -7.79 -19.70 -9.70
C LYS A 126 -8.86 -19.32 -8.70
N GLU A 127 -8.70 -19.77 -7.46
CA GLU A 127 -9.54 -19.37 -6.32
C GLU A 127 -9.50 -17.86 -6.06
N PRO A 128 -10.61 -17.25 -5.60
CA PRO A 128 -10.69 -15.82 -5.30
C PRO A 128 -9.64 -15.41 -4.26
N LEU A 129 -8.95 -14.30 -4.53
CA LEU A 129 -7.84 -13.79 -3.71
C LEU A 129 -8.22 -13.45 -2.26
N ALA A 130 -9.50 -13.21 -1.99
CA ALA A 130 -10.03 -13.02 -0.63
C ALA A 130 -9.79 -14.23 0.29
N GLU A 131 -9.53 -15.43 -0.28
CA GLU A 131 -9.31 -16.67 0.49
C GLU A 131 -7.82 -17.02 0.67
N ARG A 132 -6.89 -16.27 0.06
CA ARG A 132 -5.45 -16.45 0.32
C ARG A 132 -5.12 -15.91 1.71
N GLN A 133 -4.97 -16.83 2.66
CA GLN A 133 -4.69 -16.56 4.07
C GLN A 133 -3.61 -15.49 4.25
N VAL A 134 -4.02 -14.31 4.73
CA VAL A 134 -3.14 -13.44 5.52
C VAL A 134 -2.62 -14.32 6.65
N SER A 135 -1.30 -14.39 6.84
CA SER A 135 -0.75 -15.19 7.93
C SER A 135 -1.46 -14.81 9.25
N PRO A 136 -2.03 -15.77 10.00
CA PRO A 136 -2.78 -15.50 11.23
C PRO A 136 -1.97 -14.72 12.29
N LEU A 137 -0.65 -14.77 12.18
CA LEU A 137 0.29 -14.02 13.03
C LEU A 137 0.22 -12.50 12.82
N LEU A 138 -0.26 -12.04 11.66
CA LEU A 138 -0.27 -10.63 11.26
C LEU A 138 -1.61 -9.94 11.52
N ASP A 139 -2.73 -10.67 11.50
CA ASP A 139 -4.04 -10.13 11.90
C ASP A 139 -4.03 -9.62 13.36
N HIS A 140 -3.24 -10.27 14.23
CA HIS A 140 -3.03 -9.86 15.62
C HIS A 140 -1.94 -8.79 15.81
N GLN A 141 -1.12 -8.48 14.81
CA GLN A 141 -0.07 -7.45 14.91
C GLN A 141 -0.45 -6.15 14.19
N LEU A 142 -1.41 -6.20 13.27
CA LEU A 142 -1.95 -5.06 12.52
C LEU A 142 -3.25 -4.54 13.17
N ILE A 143 -3.25 -4.46 14.50
CA ILE A 143 -4.42 -4.09 15.31
C ILE A 143 -4.77 -2.64 15.02
N ASP A 144 -6.04 -2.47 14.65
CA ASP A 144 -6.78 -1.23 14.49
C ASP A 144 -6.43 -0.26 15.64
N SER A 145 -5.61 0.75 15.32
CA SER A 145 -5.33 1.89 16.21
C SER A 145 -6.37 2.98 15.99
#